data_AF-A0A950SSF0-F1
#
_entry.id   AF-A0A950SSF0-F1
#
_cell.length_a   1.000
_cell.length_b   1.000
_cell.length_c   1.000
_cell.angle_alpha   90.00
_cell.angle_beta   90.00
_cell.angle_gamma   90.00
#
_symmetry.space_group_name_H-M   'P 1'
#
loop_
_entity.id
_entity.type
_entity.pdbx_description
1 polymer ?
#
loop_
_entity_poly.entity_id
_entity_poly.type
_entity_poly.pdbx_seq_one_letter_code
_entity_poly.pdbx_strand_id
1 'polypeptide(L)'
;MQSGTRAPKWVLAYEPATRRRPEALMGWTSADDTLNEVRLHFHTKEDAVAFASKNGLEFTVIEPHGTTEKPKSYADNFRYDRIRA
;
A
#
# COMPACT_ATOMS: atom_id res chain seq x y z
N MET A 1 -9.62 -12.09 -5.47
CA MET A 1 -8.80 -11.86 -4.26
C MET A 1 -7.68 -12.89 -4.26
N GLN A 2 -6.43 -12.48 -4.08
CA GLN A 2 -5.25 -13.36 -4.23
C GLN A 2 -4.60 -13.60 -2.85
N SER A 3 -4.20 -14.84 -2.56
CA SER A 3 -3.52 -15.24 -1.31
C SER A 3 -1.99 -15.11 -1.35
N GLY A 4 -1.44 -14.74 -2.51
CA GLY A 4 0.00 -14.64 -2.72
C GLY A 4 0.61 -13.46 -2.00
N THR A 5 1.66 -13.72 -1.22
CA THR A 5 2.47 -12.69 -0.59
C THR A 5 3.46 -12.13 -1.60
N ARG A 6 3.22 -10.92 -2.10
CA ARG A 6 4.23 -10.17 -2.86
C ARG A 6 5.26 -9.66 -1.87
N ALA A 7 6.56 -9.79 -2.20
CA ALA A 7 7.62 -9.25 -1.37
C ALA A 7 7.38 -7.75 -1.09
N PRO A 8 7.57 -7.29 0.16
CA PRO A 8 7.40 -5.88 0.49
C PRO A 8 8.40 -5.06 -0.33
N LYS A 9 7.88 -4.11 -1.10
CA LYS A 9 8.68 -3.11 -1.82
C LYS A 9 8.28 -1.75 -1.30
N TRP A 10 9.26 -0.88 -1.08
CA TRP A 10 8.98 0.51 -0.77
C TRP A 10 8.42 1.18 -2.02
N VAL A 11 7.35 1.97 -1.86
CA VAL A 11 6.70 2.65 -2.99
C VAL A 11 6.62 4.12 -2.66
N LEU A 12 7.15 4.93 -3.56
CA LEU A 12 6.91 6.36 -3.57
C LEU A 12 5.79 6.64 -4.57
N ALA A 13 4.71 7.25 -4.08
CA ALA A 13 3.57 7.66 -4.86
C ALA A 13 3.27 9.13 -4.54
N TYR A 14 2.92 9.89 -5.56
CA TYR A 14 2.51 11.29 -5.41
C TYR A 14 1.08 11.38 -4.85
N GLU A 15 0.84 12.40 -4.05
CA GLU A 15 -0.51 12.73 -3.61
C GLU A 15 -1.27 13.44 -4.75
N PRO A 16 -2.53 13.06 -5.03
CA PRO A 16 -3.31 13.72 -6.07
C PRO A 16 -3.54 15.19 -5.76
N ALA A 17 -2.98 16.06 -6.61
CA ALA A 17 -3.20 17.51 -6.50
C ALA A 17 -4.63 17.91 -6.88
N THR A 18 -5.24 17.18 -7.83
CA THR A 18 -6.56 17.51 -8.38
C THR A 18 -7.59 16.43 -8.09
N ARG A 19 -8.78 16.83 -7.65
CA ARG A 19 -9.91 15.93 -7.47
C ARG A 19 -10.37 15.38 -8.82
N ARG A 20 -10.50 14.06 -8.92
CA ARG A 20 -11.08 13.39 -10.08
C ARG A 20 -12.53 13.81 -10.29
N ARG A 21 -12.91 14.17 -11.52
CA ARG A 21 -14.29 14.56 -11.87
C ARG A 21 -14.78 13.80 -13.10
N PRO A 22 -16.06 13.41 -13.14
CA PRO A 22 -16.64 12.86 -14.35
C PRO A 22 -16.70 13.96 -15.42
N GLU A 23 -16.26 13.65 -16.63
CA GLU A 23 -16.45 14.54 -17.77
C GLU A 23 -17.94 14.64 -18.15
N ALA A 24 -18.34 15.77 -18.73
CA ALA A 24 -19.75 16.07 -18.98
C ALA A 24 -20.41 15.20 -20.08
N LEU A 25 -19.62 14.66 -21.01
CA LEU A 25 -20.16 13.94 -22.17
C LEU A 25 -20.29 12.44 -21.91
N MET A 26 -19.19 11.73 -21.69
CA MET A 26 -19.18 10.27 -21.52
C MET A 26 -19.15 9.83 -20.06
N GLY A 27 -18.96 10.76 -19.11
CA GLY A 27 -18.85 10.43 -17.68
C GLY A 27 -17.54 9.75 -17.29
N TRP A 28 -16.53 9.74 -18.16
CA TRP A 28 -15.20 9.22 -17.83
C TRP A 28 -14.53 10.03 -16.72
N THR A 29 -13.72 9.33 -15.93
CA THR A 29 -12.98 9.94 -14.83
C THR A 29 -11.82 10.76 -15.41
N SER A 30 -11.99 12.07 -15.44
CA SER A 30 -10.96 13.02 -15.85
C SER A 30 -10.20 13.54 -14.63
N ALA A 31 -8.90 13.78 -14.81
CA ALA A 31 -8.02 14.44 -13.86
C ALA A 31 -7.06 15.33 -14.64
N ASP A 32 -6.72 16.49 -14.07
CA ASP A 32 -5.80 17.45 -14.68
C ASP A 32 -4.31 17.17 -14.35
N ASP A 33 -4.08 16.19 -13.46
CA ASP A 33 -2.75 15.87 -12.91
C ASP A 33 -2.26 14.49 -13.38
N THR A 34 -1.08 14.49 -14.01
CA THR A 34 -0.41 13.31 -14.57
C THR A 34 0.48 12.58 -13.56
N LEU A 35 0.92 13.25 -12.49
CA LEU A 35 1.85 12.67 -11.52
C LEU A 35 1.22 11.52 -10.72
N ASN A 36 -0.11 11.47 -10.69
CA ASN A 36 -0.90 10.39 -10.09
C ASN A 36 -0.64 9.00 -10.66
N GLU A 37 -0.18 8.92 -11.90
CA GLU A 37 0.12 7.65 -12.56
C GLU A 37 1.52 7.14 -12.22
N VAL A 38 2.39 8.01 -11.72
CA VAL A 38 3.79 7.69 -11.43
C VAL A 38 3.90 6.96 -10.10
N ARG A 39 4.40 5.73 -10.15
CA ARG A 39 4.74 4.93 -8.97
C ARG A 39 6.17 4.42 -9.09
N LEU A 40 7.01 4.78 -8.13
CA LEU A 40 8.40 4.37 -8.09
C LEU A 40 8.59 3.30 -7.02
N HIS A 41 9.24 2.20 -7.39
CA HIS A 41 9.48 1.06 -6.51
C HIS A 41 10.94 1.01 -6.07
N PHE A 42 11.16 0.97 -4.76
CA PHE A 42 12.46 0.92 -4.12
C PHE A 42 12.63 -0.35 -3.29
N HIS A 43 13.89 -0.72 -3.05
CA HIS A 43 14.24 -1.89 -2.23
C HIS A 43 14.34 -1.51 -0.76
N THR A 44 14.85 -0.32 -0.46
CA THR A 44 15.03 0.19 0.90
C THR A 44 14.24 1.48 1.12
N LYS A 45 14.00 1.82 2.40
CA LYS A 45 13.38 3.09 2.79
C LYS A 45 14.31 4.26 2.48
N GLU A 46 15.59 4.04 2.71
CA GLU A 46 16.67 5.02 2.58
C GLU A 46 16.81 5.47 1.13
N ASP A 47 16.72 4.54 0.16
CA ASP A 47 16.76 4.87 -1.27
C ASP A 47 15.58 5.76 -1.69
N ALA A 48 14.37 5.45 -1.18
CA ALA A 48 13.17 6.24 -1.48
C ALA A 48 13.28 7.66 -0.89
N VAL A 49 13.77 7.78 0.34
CA VAL A 49 13.98 9.07 1.02
C VAL A 49 15.08 9.89 0.34
N ALA A 50 16.19 9.26 -0.06
CA ALA A 50 17.27 9.92 -0.78
C ALA A 50 16.79 10.43 -2.14
N PHE A 51 15.97 9.65 -2.85
CA PHE A 51 15.35 10.09 -4.10
C PHE A 51 14.42 11.29 -3.89
N ALA A 52 13.52 11.23 -2.90
CA ALA A 52 12.60 12.33 -2.59
C ALA A 52 13.37 13.63 -2.24
N SER A 53 14.39 13.51 -1.38
CA SER A 53 15.22 14.63 -0.95
C SER A 53 16.01 15.25 -2.11
N LYS A 54 16.58 14.42 -3.01
CA LYS A 54 17.31 14.89 -4.19
C LYS A 54 16.44 15.66 -5.17
N ASN A 55 15.16 15.29 -5.27
CA ASN A 55 14.20 15.97 -6.14
C ASN A 55 13.47 17.14 -5.43
N GLY A 56 13.81 17.43 -4.17
CA GLY A 56 13.17 18.52 -3.41
C GLY A 56 11.69 18.28 -3.09
N LEU A 57 11.28 17.01 -3.00
CA LEU A 57 9.90 16.63 -2.73
C LEU A 57 9.64 16.56 -1.22
N GLU A 58 8.51 17.11 -0.78
CA GLU A 58 7.99 16.87 0.56
C GLU A 58 7.42 15.45 0.63
N PHE A 59 7.78 14.69 1.67
CA PHE A 59 7.39 13.29 1.79
C PHE A 59 7.01 12.93 3.23
N THR A 60 6.11 11.95 3.36
CA THR A 60 5.78 11.32 4.64
C THR A 60 6.05 9.82 4.53
N VAL A 61 6.76 9.26 5.51
CA VAL A 61 7.07 7.83 5.54
C VAL A 61 5.94 7.08 6.26
N ILE A 62 5.35 6.10 5.59
CA ILE A 62 4.37 5.17 6.18
C ILE A 62 5.10 3.87 6.48
N GLU A 63 5.20 3.51 7.76
CA GLU A 63 5.87 2.28 8.17
C GLU A 63 4.99 1.04 7.90
N PRO A 64 5.61 -0.08 7.48
CA PRO A 64 4.86 -1.30 7.23
C PRO A 64 4.25 -1.85 8.53
N HIS A 65 2.98 -2.23 8.48
CA HIS A 65 2.34 -2.89 9.60
C HIS A 65 2.84 -4.33 9.71
N GLY A 66 3.51 -4.66 10.82
CA GLY A 66 3.93 -6.03 11.12
C GLY A 66 2.70 -6.92 11.36
N THR A 67 2.65 -8.09 10.71
CA THR A 67 1.64 -9.08 11.06
C THR A 67 2.06 -9.79 12.34
N THR A 68 1.22 -9.75 13.38
CA THR A 68 1.45 -10.57 14.57
C THR A 68 1.27 -12.04 14.22
N GLU A 69 2.30 -12.85 14.48
CA GLU A 69 2.22 -14.29 14.34
C GLU A 69 1.22 -14.85 15.37
N LYS A 70 0.17 -15.50 14.88
CA LYS A 70 -0.78 -16.19 15.74
C LYS A 70 -0.32 -17.64 15.88
N PRO A 71 0.06 -18.11 17.08
CA PRO A 71 0.40 -19.51 17.26
C PRO A 71 -0.82 -20.36 16.92
N LYS A 72 -0.65 -21.29 15.99
CA LYS A 72 -1.69 -22.23 15.57
C LYS A 72 -1.20 -23.63 15.89
N SER A 73 -1.81 -24.29 16.87
CA SER A 73 -1.59 -25.71 17.10
C SER A 73 -2.72 -26.50 16.46
N TYR A 74 -2.37 -27.52 15.67
CA TYR A 74 -3.37 -28.43 15.12
C TYR A 74 -4.11 -29.21 16.22
N ALA A 75 -3.44 -29.49 17.36
CA ALA A 75 -4.05 -30.17 18.50
C ALA A 75 -5.18 -29.35 19.14
N ASP A 76 -5.09 -28.02 19.09
CA ASP A 76 -6.13 -27.13 19.62
C ASP A 76 -7.46 -27.25 18.86
N ASN A 77 -7.46 -27.85 17.67
CA ASN A 77 -8.69 -28.10 16.94
C ASN A 77 -9.60 -29.14 17.61
N PHE A 78 -9.04 -30.04 18.43
CA PHE A 78 -9.72 -31.21 19.02
C PHE A 78 -9.92 -31.12 20.54
N ARG A 79 -9.63 -29.96 21.15
CA ARG A 79 -9.84 -29.73 22.58
C ARG A 79 -11.32 -29.90 22.96
N TYR A 80 -11.57 -30.63 24.05
CA TYR A 80 -12.92 -30.97 24.52
C TYR A 80 -13.71 -29.76 25.04
N ASP A 81 -13.00 -28.71 25.47
CA ASP A 81 -13.54 -27.43 25.96
C ASP A 81 -13.68 -26.37 24.86
N ARG A 82 -13.38 -26.71 23.60
CA ARG A 82 -13.51 -25.78 22.48
C ARG A 82 -14.99 -25.54 22.15
N ILE A 83 -15.49 -24.38 22.55
CA ILE A 83 -16.80 -23.89 22.10
C ILE A 83 -16.68 -23.55 20.62
N ARG A 84 -17.36 -24.30 19.75
CA ARG A 84 -17.55 -23.91 18.35
C ARG A 84 -18.52 -22.73 18.31
N ALA A 85 -18.01 -21.56 17.92
CA ALA A 85 -18.81 -20.44 17.45
C ALA A 85 -18.99 -20.52 15.93
#